data_AF-W1XZZ7-F1
#
_entry.id   AF-W1XZZ7-F1
#
_cell.length_a   1.000
_cell.length_b   1.000
_cell.length_c   1.000
_cell.angle_alpha   90.00
_cell.angle_beta   90.00
_cell.angle_gamma   90.00
#
_symmetry.space_group_name_H-M   'P 1'
#
loop_
_entity.id
_entity.type
_entity.pdbx_description
1 polymer ?
#
loop_
_entity_poly.entity_id
_entity_poly.type
_entity_poly.pdbx_seq_one_letter_code
_entity_poly.pdbx_strand_id
1 'polypeptide(L)'
;DPIAKGGFPQGWTVFYWAWWVIYAIQMSIFLARISRGRTVRELCFGMVLGLTASTWILWTVLGSNTLLLIDKNIINIPNLIEQYGVARAIIETWAALPLSTATMWGFF
;
A
#
# COMPACT_ATOMS: atom_id res chain seq x y z
N ASP A 1 -0.25 22.58 2.15
CA ASP A 1 -1.32 23.45 2.66
C ASP A 1 -0.71 24.53 3.55
N PRO A 2 -0.23 25.63 2.96
CA PRO A 2 0.41 26.71 3.71
C PRO A 2 -0.60 27.69 4.34
N ILE A 3 -1.86 27.70 3.88
CA ILE A 3 -2.88 28.67 4.33
C ILE A 3 -3.79 28.04 5.39
N ALA A 4 -4.44 26.93 5.07
CA ALA A 4 -5.39 26.29 5.98
C ALA A 4 -4.71 25.40 7.03
N LYS A 5 -3.43 25.04 6.81
CA LYS A 5 -2.58 24.26 7.73
C LYS A 5 -3.23 22.95 8.21
N GLY A 6 -4.04 22.30 7.38
CA GLY A 6 -4.73 21.03 7.69
C GLY A 6 -3.82 19.80 7.80
N GLY A 7 -2.49 19.96 7.68
CA GLY A 7 -1.50 18.92 7.98
C GLY A 7 -1.43 17.74 7.01
N PHE A 8 -2.37 17.59 6.08
CA PHE A 8 -2.44 16.42 5.19
C PHE A 8 -1.13 16.15 4.40
N PRO A 9 -0.49 17.14 3.74
CA PRO A 9 0.76 16.89 3.03
C PRO A 9 1.90 16.45 3.96
N GLN A 10 1.95 16.97 5.19
CA GLN A 10 2.97 16.62 6.18
C GLN A 10 2.76 15.22 6.75
N GLY A 11 1.51 14.85 7.04
CA GLY A 11 1.16 13.53 7.58
C GLY A 11 1.32 12.40 6.57
N TRP A 12 1.04 12.64 5.28
CA TRP A 12 1.04 11.59 4.25
C TRP A 12 2.17 11.76 3.24
N THR A 13 2.14 12.85 2.46
CA THR A 13 3.04 13.02 1.31
C THR A 13 4.50 13.09 1.73
N VAL A 14 4.82 13.86 2.77
CA VAL A 14 6.19 13.98 3.31
C VAL A 14 6.64 12.65 3.92
N PHE A 15 5.77 11.98 4.69
CA PHE A 15 6.07 10.66 5.25
C PHE A 15 6.43 9.65 4.15
N TYR A 16 5.62 9.53 3.11
CA TYR A 16 5.89 8.59 2.02
C TYR A 16 7.14 8.96 1.21
N TRP A 17 7.41 10.25 1.01
CA TRP A 17 8.69 10.64 0.39
C TRP A 17 9.89 10.22 1.23
N ALA A 18 9.84 10.43 2.55
CA ALA A 18 10.90 9.99 3.46
C ALA A 18 11.08 8.45 3.40
N TRP A 19 9.97 7.69 3.38
CA TRP A 19 9.99 6.25 3.18
C TRP A 19 10.71 5.86 1.88
N TRP A 20 10.33 6.45 0.75
CA TRP A 20 10.96 6.16 -0.55
C TRP A 20 12.46 6.46 -0.57
N VAL A 21 12.88 7.57 0.06
CA VAL A 21 14.30 7.95 0.14
C VAL A 21 15.10 6.95 0.96
N ILE A 22 14.57 6.47 2.09
CA ILE A 22 15.24 5.48 2.95
C ILE A 22 15.51 4.18 2.17
N TYR A 23 14.54 3.72 1.39
CA TYR A 23 14.63 2.45 0.65
C TYR A 23 15.28 2.58 -0.74
N ALA A 24 15.57 3.79 -1.21
CA ALA A 24 16.03 4.03 -2.58
C ALA A 24 17.33 3.28 -2.91
N ILE A 25 18.30 3.25 -1.99
CA ILE A 25 19.60 2.60 -2.24
C ILE A 25 19.44 1.08 -2.31
N GLN A 26 18.73 0.47 -1.35
CA GLN A 26 18.58 -0.98 -1.29
C GLN A 26 17.80 -1.49 -2.51
N MET A 27 16.73 -0.80 -2.90
CA MET A 27 15.94 -1.15 -4.08
C MET A 27 16.71 -0.94 -5.38
N SER A 28 17.50 0.14 -5.50
CA SER A 28 18.31 0.40 -6.70
C SER A 28 19.38 -0.66 -6.93
N ILE A 29 20.03 -1.14 -5.86
CA ILE A 29 21.02 -2.22 -5.94
C ILE A 29 20.36 -3.51 -6.44
N PHE A 30 19.18 -3.86 -5.92
CA PHE A 30 18.43 -5.02 -6.37
C PHE A 30 18.07 -4.93 -7.86
N LEU A 31 17.49 -3.80 -8.28
CA LEU A 31 17.09 -3.56 -9.67
C LEU A 31 18.28 -3.58 -10.62
N ALA A 32 19.43 -3.03 -10.22
CA ALA A 32 20.66 -3.09 -11.00
C ALA A 32 21.17 -4.53 -11.21
N ARG A 33 21.13 -5.36 -10.15
CA ARG A 33 21.61 -6.76 -10.21
C ARG A 33 20.80 -7.63 -11.17
N ILE A 34 19.48 -7.47 -11.19
CA ILE A 34 18.60 -8.26 -12.07
C ILE A 34 18.52 -7.72 -13.51
N SER A 35 19.15 -6.57 -13.79
CA SER A 35 19.06 -5.87 -15.08
C SER A 35 20.35 -5.94 -15.92
N ARG A 36 21.23 -6.90 -15.66
CA ARG A 36 22.49 -7.07 -16.41
C ARG A 36 22.20 -7.28 -17.90
N GLY A 37 22.84 -6.48 -18.76
CA GLY A 37 22.71 -6.57 -20.22
C GLY A 37 21.55 -5.77 -20.83
N ARG A 38 20.75 -5.06 -20.03
CA ARG A 38 19.70 -4.14 -20.53
C ARG A 38 20.28 -2.76 -20.84
N THR A 39 19.68 -2.08 -21.81
CA THR A 39 19.96 -0.65 -22.03
C THR A 39 19.39 0.21 -20.91
N VAL A 40 19.94 1.41 -20.71
CA VAL A 40 19.42 2.37 -19.72
C VAL A 40 17.94 2.68 -19.97
N ARG A 41 17.54 2.80 -21.24
CA ARG A 41 16.15 3.07 -21.62
C ARG A 41 15.22 1.93 -21.21
N GLU A 42 15.59 0.69 -21.54
CA GLU A 42 14.80 -0.49 -21.17
C GLU A 42 14.70 -0.66 -19.66
N LEU A 43 15.79 -0.40 -18.93
CA LEU A 43 15.79 -0.43 -17.48
C LEU A 43 14.79 0.58 -16.91
N CYS A 44 14.86 1.84 -17.35
CA CYS A 44 13.98 2.90 -16.84
C CYS A 44 12.50 2.63 -17.13
N PHE A 45 12.14 2.27 -18.37
CA PHE A 45 10.74 2.00 -18.70
C PHE A 45 10.24 0.70 -18.06
N GLY A 46 11.04 -0.36 -18.09
CA GLY A 46 10.67 -1.65 -17.53
C GLY A 46 10.44 -1.59 -16.02
N MET A 47 11.33 -0.90 -15.28
CA MET A 47 11.17 -0.77 -13.83
C MET A 47 9.97 0.09 -13.46
N VAL A 48 9.77 1.23 -14.14
CA VAL A 48 8.66 2.15 -13.81
C VAL A 48 7.33 1.47 -14.11
N LEU A 49 7.16 0.87 -15.28
CA LEU A 49 5.90 0.22 -15.65
C LEU A 49 5.62 -1.01 -14.78
N GLY A 50 6.61 -1.88 -14.59
CA GLY A 50 6.44 -3.10 -13.79
C GLY A 50 6.13 -2.83 -12.32
N LEU A 51 6.86 -1.90 -11.69
CA LEU A 51 6.65 -1.55 -10.27
C LEU A 51 5.35 -0.78 -10.09
N THR A 52 5.03 0.16 -10.99
CA THR A 52 3.78 0.91 -10.93
C THR A 52 2.58 -0.02 -11.10
N ALA A 53 2.59 -0.91 -12.09
CA ALA A 53 1.50 -1.86 -12.30
C ALA A 53 1.27 -2.75 -11.07
N SER A 54 2.35 -3.27 -10.49
CA SER A 54 2.28 -4.13 -9.29
C SER A 54 1.68 -3.38 -8.10
N THR A 55 2.16 -2.16 -7.82
CA THR A 55 1.66 -1.35 -6.70
C THR A 55 0.24 -0.84 -6.93
N TRP A 56 -0.12 -0.48 -8.16
CA TRP A 56 -1.48 -0.07 -8.52
C TRP A 56 -2.48 -1.20 -8.32
N ILE A 57 -2.17 -2.42 -8.79
CA ILE A 57 -3.04 -3.57 -8.60
C ILE A 57 -3.26 -3.82 -7.10
N LEU A 58 -2.18 -3.85 -6.32
CA LEU A 58 -2.24 -4.10 -4.89
C LEU A 58 -3.13 -3.07 -4.16
N TRP A 59 -2.88 -1.77 -4.36
CA TRP A 59 -3.64 -0.73 -3.68
C TRP A 59 -5.05 -0.56 -4.20
N THR A 60 -5.30 -0.82 -5.48
CA THR A 60 -6.65 -0.77 -6.03
C THR A 60 -7.51 -1.90 -5.47
N VAL A 61 -6.99 -3.14 -5.44
CA VAL A 61 -7.75 -4.29 -4.94
C VAL A 61 -8.01 -4.16 -3.44
N LEU A 62 -6.98 -3.93 -2.64
CA LEU A 62 -7.11 -3.84 -1.18
C LEU A 62 -7.87 -2.57 -0.75
N GLY A 63 -7.58 -1.44 -1.40
CA GLY A 63 -8.24 -0.17 -1.13
C GLY A 63 -9.72 -0.19 -1.52
N SER A 64 -10.05 -0.74 -2.69
CA SER A 64 -11.45 -0.89 -3.13
C SER A 64 -12.24 -1.83 -2.21
N ASN A 65 -11.65 -2.96 -1.80
CA ASN A 65 -12.29 -3.86 -0.83
C ASN A 65 -12.62 -3.12 0.48
N THR A 66 -11.64 -2.41 1.04
CA THR A 66 -11.83 -1.64 2.27
C THR A 66 -12.91 -0.57 2.10
N LEU A 67 -12.89 0.17 0.99
CA LEU A 67 -13.87 1.21 0.69
C LEU A 67 -15.29 0.64 0.59
N LEU A 68 -15.47 -0.51 -0.07
CA LEU A 68 -16.77 -1.19 -0.16
C LEU A 68 -17.31 -1.64 1.19
N LEU A 69 -16.44 -2.08 2.10
CA LEU A 69 -16.81 -2.49 3.45
C LEU A 69 -17.26 -1.31 4.32
N ILE A 70 -16.60 -0.15 4.15
CA ILE A 70 -16.99 1.11 4.79
C ILE A 70 -18.34 1.59 4.23
N ASP A 71 -18.49 1.63 2.91
CA ASP A 71 -19.70 2.13 2.24
C ASP A 71 -20.94 1.30 2.60
N LYS A 72 -20.79 -0.02 2.65
CA LYS A 72 -21.87 -0.94 3.08
C LYS A 72 -22.09 -0.97 4.60
N ASN A 73 -21.34 -0.19 5.38
CA ASN A 73 -21.38 -0.15 6.84
C ASN A 73 -21.22 -1.55 7.49
N ILE A 74 -20.46 -2.44 6.86
CA ILE A 74 -20.23 -3.81 7.36
C ILE A 74 -19.22 -3.75 8.52
N ILE A 75 -18.24 -2.86 8.43
CA ILE A 75 -17.18 -2.69 9.43
C ILE A 75 -17.06 -1.22 9.81
N ASN A 76 -17.02 -0.94 11.12
CA ASN A 76 -16.72 0.39 11.65
C ASN A 76 -15.22 0.51 11.95
N ILE A 77 -14.45 0.96 10.95
CA ILE A 77 -13.00 1.11 11.05
C ILE A 77 -12.55 2.07 12.18
N PRO A 78 -13.15 3.26 12.35
CA PRO A 78 -12.79 4.15 13.45
C PRO A 78 -12.85 3.49 14.83
N ASN A 79 -13.96 2.78 15.11
CA ASN A 79 -14.14 2.10 16.40
C ASN A 79 -13.11 0.97 16.60
N LEU A 80 -12.83 0.19 15.55
CA LEU A 80 -11.81 -0.86 15.61
C LEU A 80 -10.40 -0.31 15.86
N ILE A 81 -10.06 0.82 15.24
CA ILE A 81 -8.76 1.47 15.45
C ILE A 81 -8.63 1.97 16.88
N GLU A 82 -9.67 2.59 17.44
CA GLU A 82 -9.66 3.08 18.81
C GLU A 82 -9.54 1.95 19.85
N GLN A 83 -10.22 0.82 19.61
CA GLN A 83 -10.26 -0.27 20.58
C GLN A 83 -9.07 -1.24 20.47
N TYR A 84 -8.63 -1.57 19.26
CA TYR A 84 -7.66 -2.63 19.00
C TYR A 84 -6.46 -2.20 18.14
N GLY A 85 -6.45 -0.96 17.64
CA GLY A 85 -5.39 -0.42 16.79
C GLY A 85 -5.55 -0.73 15.29
N VAL A 86 -4.70 -0.09 14.49
CA VAL A 86 -4.75 -0.12 13.01
C VAL A 86 -4.54 -1.54 12.45
N ALA A 87 -3.61 -2.30 13.03
CA ALA A 87 -3.31 -3.65 12.55
C ALA A 87 -4.54 -4.57 12.64
N ARG A 88 -5.32 -4.48 13.72
CA ARG A 88 -6.56 -5.26 13.86
C ARG A 88 -7.60 -4.82 12.84
N ALA A 89 -7.77 -3.52 12.63
CA ALA A 89 -8.71 -3.01 11.63
C ALA A 89 -8.41 -3.54 10.22
N ILE A 90 -7.12 -3.65 9.84
CA ILE A 90 -6.73 -4.25 8.56
C ILE A 90 -7.15 -5.72 8.48
N ILE A 91 -6.90 -6.50 9.52
CA ILE A 91 -7.26 -7.92 9.57
C ILE A 91 -8.77 -8.13 9.41
N GLU A 92 -9.58 -7.30 10.04
CA GLU A 92 -11.04 -7.37 9.92
C GLU A 92 -11.51 -7.17 8.47
N THR A 93 -10.81 -6.32 7.69
CA THR A 93 -11.13 -6.16 6.25
C THR A 93 -10.88 -7.42 5.43
N TRP A 94 -9.92 -8.26 5.84
CA TRP A 94 -9.61 -9.52 5.17
C TRP A 94 -10.55 -10.63 5.66
N ALA A 95 -10.89 -10.65 6.94
CA ALA A 95 -11.83 -11.60 7.53
C ALA A 95 -13.26 -11.43 6.98
N ALA A 96 -13.62 -10.24 6.49
CA ALA A 96 -14.90 -9.97 5.83
C ALA A 96 -15.02 -10.54 4.40
N LEU A 97 -13.93 -11.07 3.82
CA LEU A 97 -13.98 -11.72 2.51
C LEU A 97 -14.68 -13.10 2.62
N PRO A 98 -15.30 -13.58 1.51
CA PRO A 98 -15.89 -14.91 1.48
C PRO A 98 -14.81 -15.98 1.74
N LEU A 99 -15.19 -17.07 2.41
CA LEU A 99 -14.26 -18.12 2.89
C LEU A 99 -13.21 -17.61 3.89
N SER A 100 -13.65 -16.73 4.81
CA SER A 100 -12.85 -16.09 5.86
C SER A 100 -11.73 -16.96 6.44
N THR A 101 -12.01 -18.19 6.87
CA THR A 101 -11.00 -19.10 7.43
C THR A 101 -9.86 -19.38 6.45
N ALA A 102 -10.16 -19.70 5.19
CA ALA A 102 -9.13 -19.99 4.18
C ALA A 102 -8.35 -18.74 3.80
N THR A 103 -9.02 -17.59 3.67
CA THR A 103 -8.38 -16.31 3.39
C THR A 103 -7.41 -15.92 4.49
N MET A 104 -7.81 -16.08 5.75
CA MET A 104 -6.98 -15.77 6.91
C MET A 104 -5.74 -16.67 6.99
N TRP A 105 -5.86 -17.97 6.71
CA TRP A 105 -4.72 -18.88 6.57
C TRP A 105 -3.79 -18.53 5.40
N GLY A 106 -4.28 -17.84 4.37
CA GLY A 106 -3.45 -17.37 3.27
C GLY A 106 -2.59 -16.16 3.63
N PHE A 107 -3.05 -15.34 4.58
CA PHE A 107 -2.37 -14.12 5.02
C PHE A 107 -1.60 -14.28 6.35
N PHE A 108 -1.87 -15.35 7.12
CA PHE A 108 -1.24 -15.69 8.41
C PHE A 108 -0.76 -17.15 8.43
#